data_AF-A0AAX6IDB8-F1
#
_entry.id   AF-A0AAX6IDB8-F1
#
_cell.length_a   1.000
_cell.length_b   1.000
_cell.length_c   1.000
_cell.angle_alpha   90.00
_cell.angle_beta   90.00
_cell.angle_gamma   90.00
#
_symmetry.space_group_name_H-M   'P 1'
#
loop_
_entity.id
_entity.type
_entity.pdbx_description
1 polymer ?
#
loop_
_entity_poly.entity_id
_entity_poly.type
_entity_poly.pdbx_seq_one_letter_code
_entity_poly.pdbx_strand_id
1 'polypeptide(L)'
;MGHHNHHHHQLPPKGCMAVRVGRREEEQERFVVPVVYLNHPLFLGLLKEAEEEYGFEHAGAITIPCHVEHFRHVRGIIDRDSRAYVGAGGHHHHHHLPFHLYSCFKA
;
A
#
# COMPACT_ATOMS: atom_id res chain seq x y z
N MET A 1 1.12 27.75 -34.73
CA MET A 1 1.22 26.35 -34.28
C MET A 1 1.52 26.37 -32.79
N GLY A 2 0.51 26.21 -31.95
CA GLY A 2 0.67 26.24 -30.50
C GLY A 2 1.15 24.88 -30.02
N HIS A 3 2.35 24.81 -29.46
CA HIS A 3 2.78 23.63 -28.72
C HIS A 3 1.94 23.54 -27.46
N HIS A 4 0.91 22.70 -27.48
CA HIS A 4 0.15 22.36 -26.30
C HIS A 4 1.09 21.64 -25.35
N ASN A 5 1.58 22.39 -24.35
CA ASN A 5 2.40 21.89 -23.27
C ASN A 5 1.50 20.98 -22.43
N HIS A 6 1.42 19.71 -22.81
CA HIS A 6 0.76 18.67 -22.05
C HIS A 6 1.53 18.58 -20.73
N HIS A 7 1.05 19.30 -19.72
CA HIS A 7 1.42 19.05 -18.34
C HIS A 7 1.04 17.59 -18.07
N HIS A 8 2.01 16.70 -18.25
CA HIS A 8 2.00 15.34 -17.75
C HIS A 8 1.88 15.47 -16.24
N HIS A 9 0.66 15.63 -15.75
CA HIS A 9 0.31 15.27 -14.39
C HIS A 9 0.67 13.79 -14.32
N GLN A 10 1.85 13.48 -13.77
CA GLN A 10 2.39 12.13 -13.76
C GLN A 10 1.46 11.25 -12.93
N LEU A 11 0.50 10.66 -13.63
CA LEU A 11 -0.38 9.65 -13.06
C LEU A 11 0.53 8.51 -12.58
N PRO A 12 0.26 7.95 -11.39
CA PRO A 12 0.96 6.76 -10.95
C PRO A 12 0.99 5.69 -12.05
N PRO A 13 2.08 4.92 -12.18
CA PRO A 13 2.11 3.77 -13.08
C PRO A 13 0.91 2.85 -12.83
N LYS A 14 0.47 2.12 -13.85
CA LYS A 14 -0.63 1.16 -13.71
C LYS A 14 -0.34 0.18 -12.57
N GLY A 15 -1.35 -0.09 -11.73
CA GLY A 15 -1.19 -0.94 -10.55
C GLY A 15 -0.50 -0.26 -9.36
N CYS A 16 -0.24 1.04 -9.43
CA CYS A 16 0.21 1.86 -8.29
C CYS A 16 -0.76 3.01 -8.05
N MET A 17 -0.75 3.54 -6.83
CA MET A 17 -1.49 4.74 -6.46
C MET A 17 -0.62 5.69 -5.66
N ALA A 18 -0.95 6.98 -5.72
CA ALA A 18 -0.31 7.99 -4.88
C ALA A 18 -1.09 8.13 -3.57
N VAL A 19 -0.36 8.15 -2.46
CA VAL A 19 -0.88 8.45 -1.12
C VAL A 19 -0.07 9.58 -0.50
N ARG A 20 -0.72 10.42 0.30
CA ARG A 20 -0.07 11.43 1.14
C ARG A 20 -0.03 10.89 2.55
N VAL A 21 1.09 11.09 3.25
CA VAL A 21 1.29 10.57 4.60
C VAL A 21 1.71 11.71 5.49
N GLY A 22 1.02 11.84 6.62
CA GLY A 22 1.18 12.92 7.57
C GLY A 22 -0.17 13.47 7.97
N ARG A 23 -0.24 14.08 9.15
CA ARG A 23 -1.47 14.70 9.66
C ARG A 23 -1.76 16.02 8.97
N ARG A 24 -2.96 16.57 9.17
CA ARG A 24 -3.39 17.83 8.55
C ARG A 24 -2.52 19.03 8.93
N GLU A 25 -1.98 19.01 10.14
CA GLU A 25 -1.18 20.08 10.75
C GLU A 25 0.34 19.88 10.54
N GLU A 26 0.75 18.78 9.89
CA GLU A 26 2.14 18.42 9.67
C GLU A 26 2.49 18.46 8.16
N GLU A 27 3.79 18.51 7.84
CA GLU A 27 4.25 18.32 6.48
C GLU A 27 3.88 16.91 5.99
N GLN A 28 3.19 16.83 4.86
CA GLN A 28 2.77 15.56 4.28
C GLN A 28 3.68 15.15 3.13
N GLU A 29 4.17 13.92 3.18
CA GLU A 29 5.02 13.34 2.15
C GLU A 29 4.21 12.46 1.20
N ARG A 30 4.50 12.53 -0.10
CA ARG A 30 3.80 11.76 -1.13
C ARG A 30 4.56 10.47 -1.43
N PHE A 31 3.86 9.35 -1.31
CA PHE A 31 4.36 8.02 -1.65
C PHE A 31 3.59 7.45 -2.84
N VAL A 32 4.26 6.60 -3.61
CA VAL A 32 3.63 5.73 -4.61
C VAL A 32 3.70 4.31 -4.09
N VAL A 33 2.54 3.69 -3.90
CA VAL A 33 2.42 2.32 -3.40
C VAL A 33 1.68 1.44 -4.41
N PRO A 34 2.01 0.14 -4.51
CA PRO A 34 1.22 -0.80 -5.29
C PRO A 34 -0.21 -0.90 -4.77
N VAL A 35 -1.19 -1.02 -5.66
CA VAL A 35 -2.60 -1.19 -5.27
C VAL A 35 -2.85 -2.46 -4.46
N VAL A 36 -1.95 -3.46 -4.56
CA VAL A 36 -2.05 -4.70 -3.78
C VAL A 36 -1.91 -4.47 -2.27
N TYR A 37 -1.33 -3.33 -1.84
CA TYR A 37 -1.25 -2.97 -0.43
C TYR A 37 -2.64 -2.75 0.19
N LEU A 38 -3.62 -2.30 -0.60
CA LEU A 38 -4.99 -2.05 -0.14
C LEU A 38 -5.65 -3.31 0.44
N ASN A 39 -5.18 -4.50 0.08
CA ASN A 39 -5.69 -5.76 0.61
C ASN A 39 -4.96 -6.23 1.88
N HIS A 40 -3.89 -5.55 2.29
CA HIS A 40 -3.13 -5.92 3.47
C HIS A 40 -3.79 -5.37 4.73
N PRO A 41 -4.01 -6.17 5.80
CA PRO A 41 -4.72 -5.73 6.99
C PRO A 41 -4.09 -4.50 7.66
N LEU A 42 -2.76 -4.40 7.66
CA LEU A 42 -2.06 -3.21 8.18
C LEU A 42 -2.39 -1.94 7.38
N PHE A 43 -2.50 -2.04 6.05
CA PHE A 43 -2.84 -0.89 5.23
C PHE A 43 -4.32 -0.54 5.35
N LEU A 44 -5.20 -1.54 5.48
CA LEU A 44 -6.61 -1.33 5.77
C LEU A 44 -6.82 -0.58 7.10
N GLY A 45 -6.02 -0.88 8.12
CA GLY A 45 -6.05 -0.11 9.38
C GLY A 45 -5.74 1.37 9.15
N LEU A 46 -4.69 1.67 8.39
CA LEU A 46 -4.32 3.05 8.03
C LEU A 46 -5.41 3.78 7.23
N LEU A 47 -6.09 3.08 6.32
CA LEU A 47 -7.21 3.64 5.56
C LEU A 47 -8.42 3.92 6.43
N LYS A 48 -8.70 3.04 7.41
CA LYS A 48 -9.79 3.25 8.36
C LYS A 48 -9.55 4.48 9.22
N GLU A 49 -8.32 4.68 9.71
CA GLU A 49 -7.95 5.90 10.42
C GLU A 49 -8.13 7.15 9.55
N ALA A 50 -7.74 7.05 8.26
CA ALA A 50 -7.95 8.13 7.29
C ALA A 50 -9.43 8.44 7.06
N GLU A 51 -10.27 7.42 6.97
CA GLU A 51 -11.72 7.56 6.84
C GLU A 51 -12.35 8.21 8.07
N GLU A 52 -11.93 7.81 9.28
CA GLU A 52 -12.43 8.38 10.53
C GLU A 52 -12.06 9.87 10.68
N GLU A 53 -10.86 10.27 10.23
CA GLU A 53 -10.40 11.67 10.35
C GLU A 53 -10.88 12.57 9.21
N TYR A 54 -10.86 12.07 7.96
CA TYR A 54 -11.10 12.87 6.76
C TYR A 54 -12.42 12.55 6.05
N GLY A 55 -13.07 11.44 6.39
CA GLY A 55 -14.23 10.92 5.67
C GLY A 55 -13.87 10.34 4.29
N PHE A 56 -14.91 10.04 3.50
CA PHE A 56 -14.76 9.46 2.16
C PHE A 56 -14.61 10.50 1.04
N GLU A 57 -14.75 11.79 1.36
CA GLU A 57 -14.71 12.86 0.37
C GLU A 57 -13.27 13.30 0.09
N HIS A 58 -12.59 12.59 -0.80
CA HIS A 58 -11.23 12.92 -1.22
C HIS A 58 -11.13 13.09 -2.75
N ALA A 59 -10.94 14.34 -3.19
CA ALA A 59 -10.63 14.68 -4.57
C ALA A 59 -9.13 14.49 -4.86
N GLY A 60 -8.70 13.23 -5.05
CA GLY A 60 -7.33 12.92 -5.46
C GLY A 60 -6.66 11.83 -4.63
N ALA A 61 -5.43 12.08 -4.19
CA ALA A 61 -4.64 11.12 -3.43
C ALA A 61 -5.19 10.94 -2.01
N ILE A 62 -5.29 9.69 -1.55
CA ILE A 62 -5.69 9.37 -0.18
C ILE A 62 -4.64 9.95 0.79
N THR A 63 -5.09 10.59 1.86
CA THR A 63 -4.23 11.11 2.93
C THR A 63 -4.31 10.16 4.12
N ILE A 64 -3.16 9.65 4.57
CA ILE A 64 -3.03 8.72 5.69
C ILE A 64 -2.56 9.51 6.93
N PRO A 65 -3.38 9.62 7.99
CA PRO A 65 -3.11 10.45 9.17
C PRO A 65 -2.10 9.83 10.15
N CYS A 66 -1.03 9.22 9.64
CA CYS A 66 0.02 8.63 10.44
C CYS A 66 1.35 9.34 10.23
N HIS A 67 2.27 9.20 11.20
CA HIS A 67 3.63 9.70 11.03
C HIS A 67 4.34 8.95 9.90
N VAL A 68 5.14 9.69 9.13
CA VAL A 68 5.85 9.16 7.96
C VAL A 68 6.72 7.95 8.30
N GLU A 69 7.40 7.95 9.44
CA GLU A 69 8.22 6.82 9.88
C GLU A 69 7.40 5.56 10.18
N HIS A 70 6.22 5.72 10.77
CA HIS A 70 5.29 4.60 10.97
C HIS A 70 4.87 4.01 9.62
N PHE A 71 4.51 4.86 8.66
CA PHE A 71 4.14 4.41 7.32
C PHE A 71 5.27 3.66 6.62
N ARG A 72 6.51 4.16 6.71
CA ARG A 72 7.71 3.49 6.17
C ARG A 72 7.89 2.10 6.80
N HIS A 73 7.66 1.97 8.11
CA HIS A 73 7.71 0.70 8.80
C HIS A 73 6.64 -0.29 8.31
N VAL A 74 5.37 0.15 8.25
CA VAL A 74 4.24 -0.65 7.75
C VAL A 74 4.48 -1.09 6.31
N ARG A 75 4.89 -0.17 5.43
CA ARG A 75 5.30 -0.48 4.06
C ARG A 75 6.36 -1.58 4.02
N GLY A 76 7.40 -1.47 4.87
CA GLY A 76 8.45 -2.48 4.94
C GLY A 76 7.96 -3.86 5.39
N ILE A 77 6.91 -3.94 6.23
CA ILE A 77 6.26 -5.21 6.57
C ILE A 77 5.48 -5.75 5.37
N ILE A 78 4.64 -4.92 4.76
CA ILE A 78 3.81 -5.31 3.61
C ILE A 78 4.69 -5.78 2.44
N ASP A 79 5.81 -5.12 2.18
CA ASP A 79 6.77 -5.53 1.14
C ASP A 79 7.34 -6.93 1.38
N ARG A 80 7.59 -7.32 2.64
CA ARG A 80 8.05 -8.67 2.96
C ARG A 80 6.94 -9.70 2.77
N ASP A 81 5.71 -9.36 3.16
CA ASP A 81 4.57 -10.27 3.06
C ASP A 81 4.09 -10.42 1.60
N SER A 82 4.15 -9.35 0.81
CA SER A 82 3.78 -9.35 -0.61
C SER A 82 4.76 -10.17 -1.46
N ARG A 83 6.03 -10.27 -1.06
CA ARG A 83 7.01 -11.17 -1.69
C ARG A 83 6.65 -12.65 -1.56
N ALA A 84 5.78 -13.03 -0.63
CA ALA A 84 5.22 -14.38 -0.57
C ALA A 84 4.20 -14.66 -1.70
N TYR A 85 3.59 -13.62 -2.30
CA TYR A 85 2.64 -13.77 -3.42
C TYR A 85 3.31 -13.78 -4.81
N VAL A 86 4.43 -13.08 -4.99
CA VAL A 86 5.21 -13.06 -6.25
C VAL A 86 6.37 -14.06 -6.28
N GLY A 87 6.60 -14.80 -5.19
CA GLY A 87 7.73 -15.71 -5.01
C GLY A 87 7.45 -17.21 -5.18
N ALA A 88 6.27 -17.63 -5.63
CA ALA A 88 5.97 -19.05 -5.88
C ALA A 88 6.55 -19.53 -7.23
N GLY A 89 7.83 -19.28 -7.46
CA GLY A 89 8.57 -19.69 -8.64
C GLY A 89 10.04 -19.89 -8.29
N GLY A 90 10.36 -21.02 -7.64
CA GLY A 90 11.72 -21.54 -7.59
C GLY A 90 12.26 -21.89 -6.20
N HIS A 91 12.59 -23.18 -6.07
CA HIS A 91 13.56 -23.79 -5.15
C HIS A 91 12.98 -24.50 -3.91
N HIS A 92 12.75 -25.80 -4.13
CA HIS A 92 12.57 -26.84 -3.13
C HIS A 92 13.76 -26.88 -2.18
N HIS A 93 13.59 -26.34 -0.97
CA HIS A 93 14.42 -26.71 0.17
C HIS A 93 13.52 -27.06 1.36
N HIS A 94 13.53 -28.35 1.65
CA HIS A 94 12.85 -29.02 2.75
C HIS A 94 13.35 -28.48 4.10
N HIS A 95 12.62 -27.58 4.76
CA HIS A 95 12.81 -27.28 6.18
C HIS A 95 11.49 -26.96 6.88
N HIS A 96 10.91 -28.02 7.44
CA HIS A 96 10.10 -28.17 8.66
C HIS A 96 9.65 -26.90 9.46
N LEU A 97 8.31 -26.77 9.63
CA LEU A 97 7.49 -26.05 10.66
C LEU A 97 6.88 -24.67 10.30
N PRO A 98 5.73 -24.26 10.91
CA PRO A 98 4.46 -24.95 11.10
C PRO A 98 3.31 -24.12 10.46
N PHE A 99 2.94 -24.40 9.21
CA PHE A 99 1.75 -23.81 8.58
C PHE A 99 0.51 -24.61 8.97
N HIS A 100 -0.07 -24.32 10.14
CA HIS A 100 -1.31 -24.96 10.60
C HIS A 100 -2.49 -23.99 10.73
N LEU A 101 -2.62 -22.99 9.85
CA LEU A 101 -3.78 -22.09 9.87
C LEU A 101 -4.50 -21.84 8.53
N TYR A 102 -4.09 -22.43 7.41
CA TYR A 102 -4.83 -22.28 6.14
C TYR A 102 -4.85 -23.54 5.28
N SER A 103 -5.42 -24.62 5.82
CA SER A 103 -5.73 -25.82 5.04
C SER A 103 -7.12 -26.36 5.35
N CYS A 104 -8.13 -25.49 5.33
CA CYS A 104 -9.50 -25.96 5.11
C CYS A 104 -9.70 -26.10 3.60
N PHE A 105 -9.22 -27.18 2.97
CA PHE A 105 -9.80 -27.64 1.71
C PHE A 105 -9.53 -29.13 1.44
N LYS A 106 -10.65 -29.86 1.34
CA LYS A 106 -10.89 -31.13 0.65
C LYS A 106 -10.52 -32.46 1.35
N ALA A 107 -11.53 -33.08 1.96
CA ALA A 107 -12.11 -34.36 1.49
C ALA A 107 -13.60 -34.39 1.84
#